data_AF-A0A4S0I0Y3-F1
#
_entry.id   AF-A0A4S0I0Y3-F1
#
_cell.length_a   1.000
_cell.length_b   1.000
_cell.length_c   1.000
_cell.angle_alpha   90.00
_cell.angle_beta   90.00
_cell.angle_gamma   90.00
#
_symmetry.space_group_name_H-M   'P 1'
#
loop_
_entity.id
_entity.type
_entity.pdbx_description
1 polymer ?
#
loop_
_entity_poly.entity_id
_entity_poly.type
_entity_poly.pdbx_seq_one_letter_code
_entity_poly.pdbx_strand_id
1 'polypeptide(L)' 'LKAKASAKAEGEWSVVKRTDGTHMWAYDGNPVYTFIKDKKAGDMNGEGVAGAWHVAKAD' A
#
# COMPACT_ATOMS: atom_id res chain seq x y z
N LEU A 1 1.75 -1.31 -4.01
CA LEU A 1 0.68 -2.32 -3.89
C LEU A 1 -0.31 -2.09 -5.03
N LYS A 2 -0.41 -3.02 -5.98
CA LYS A 2 -1.27 -2.83 -7.15
C LYS A 2 -2.74 -2.76 -6.72
N ALA A 3 -3.42 -1.68 -7.07
CA ALA A 3 -4.85 -1.53 -6.86
C ALA A 3 -5.62 -2.17 -8.01
N LYS A 4 -6.80 -2.73 -7.71
CA LYS A 4 -7.75 -3.17 -8.76
C LYS A 4 -8.27 -1.95 -9.52
N ALA A 5 -8.65 -2.13 -10.78
CA ALA A 5 -9.22 -1.03 -11.59
C ALA A 5 -10.54 -0.49 -11.01
N SER A 6 -11.28 -1.30 -10.26
CA SER A 6 -12.51 -0.93 -9.55
C SER A 6 -12.29 -0.54 -8.09
N ALA A 7 -11.03 -0.37 -7.65
CA ALA A 7 -10.73 0.11 -6.31
C ALA A 7 -11.30 1.52 -6.13
N LYS A 8 -12.10 1.72 -5.10
CA LYS A 8 -12.57 3.04 -4.68
C LYS A 8 -11.69 3.54 -3.55
N ALA A 9 -11.27 4.80 -3.66
CA ALA A 9 -10.69 5.54 -2.55
C ALA A 9 -11.72 5.64 -1.41
N GLU A 10 -11.29 5.41 -0.17
CA GLU A 10 -12.13 5.47 1.02
C GLU A 10 -11.30 5.96 2.21
N GLY A 11 -11.81 6.97 2.92
CA GLY A 11 -11.04 7.66 3.95
C GLY A 11 -9.72 8.23 3.41
N GLU A 12 -8.62 7.90 4.09
CA GLU A 12 -7.24 8.27 3.76
C GLU A 12 -6.67 7.45 2.58
N TRP A 13 -7.37 6.40 2.13
CA TRP A 13 -6.93 5.57 1.01
C TRP A 13 -7.28 6.22 -0.32
N SER A 14 -6.30 6.29 -1.20
CA SER A 14 -6.44 6.79 -2.56
C SER A 14 -5.84 5.82 -3.58
N VAL A 15 -6.29 5.93 -4.83
CA VAL A 15 -5.80 5.11 -5.93
C VAL A 15 -5.04 6.01 -6.91
N VAL A 16 -3.75 5.75 -7.04
CA VAL A 16 -2.85 6.50 -7.92
C VAL A 16 -2.65 5.73 -9.22
N LYS A 17 -2.85 6.42 -10.34
CA LYS A 17 -2.53 5.87 -11.67
C LYS A 17 -1.03 6.03 -11.94
N ARG A 18 -0.36 4.93 -12.24
CA ARG A 18 1.06 4.89 -12.62
C ARG A 18 1.22 5.15 -14.12
N THR A 19 2.41 5.59 -14.51
CA THR A 19 2.78 5.84 -15.92
C THR A 19 2.75 4.58 -16.78
N ASP A 20 2.92 3.41 -16.16
CA ASP A 20 2.78 2.08 -16.79
C ASP A 20 1.31 1.67 -17.06
N GLY A 21 0.33 2.54 -16.78
CA GLY A 21 -1.10 2.30 -16.97
C GLY A 21 -1.76 1.48 -15.85
N THR A 22 -0.99 1.02 -14.85
CA THR A 22 -1.54 0.30 -13.69
C THR A 22 -1.97 1.28 -12.59
N HIS A 23 -2.76 0.77 -11.64
CA HIS A 23 -3.21 1.53 -10.47
C HIS A 23 -2.49 1.01 -9.22
N MET A 24 -2.21 1.89 -8.27
CA MET A 24 -1.55 1.59 -7.01
C MET A 24 -2.28 2.24 -5.85
N TRP A 25 -2.33 1.57 -4.70
CA TRP A 25 -2.85 2.17 -3.49
C TRP A 25 -1.86 3.17 -2.89
N ALA A 26 -2.40 4.30 -2.45
CA ALA A 26 -1.72 5.27 -1.59
C ALA A 26 -2.56 5.50 -0.34
N TYR A 27 -1.89 5.76 0.78
CA TYR A 27 -2.51 6.10 2.06
C TYR A 27 -1.96 7.44 2.50
N ASP A 28 -2.83 8.41 2.79
CA ASP A 28 -2.45 9.78 3.10
C ASP A 28 -1.46 10.38 2.07
N GLY A 29 -1.79 10.23 0.79
CA GLY A 29 -0.95 10.68 -0.32
C GLY A 29 0.35 9.89 -0.56
N ASN A 30 0.69 8.93 0.30
CA ASN A 30 1.92 8.16 0.21
C ASN A 30 1.69 6.78 -0.44
N PRO A 31 2.46 6.42 -1.48
CA PRO A 31 2.31 5.14 -2.16
C PRO A 31 2.65 3.96 -1.24
N VAL A 32 1.74 2.98 -1.15
CA VAL A 32 1.90 1.80 -0.30
C VAL A 32 2.66 0.70 -1.03
N TYR A 33 3.58 0.02 -0.36
CA TYR A 33 4.37 -1.09 -0.91
C TYR A 33 4.25 -2.35 -0.05
N THR A 34 4.51 -3.50 -0.66
CA THR A 34 4.66 -4.78 0.06
C THR A 34 6.10 -4.92 0.52
N PHE A 35 6.32 -5.35 1.76
CA PHE A 35 7.67 -5.60 2.24
C PHE A 35 8.19 -6.96 1.74
N ILE A 36 9.46 -7.03 1.36
CA ILE A 36 10.04 -8.24 0.73
C ILE A 36 10.05 -9.47 1.65
N LYS A 37 9.97 -9.28 2.96
CA LYS A 37 9.90 -10.38 3.95
C LYS A 37 8.46 -10.79 4.30
N ASP A 38 7.45 -10.13 3.73
CA ASP A 38 6.06 -10.54 3.92
C ASP A 38 5.76 -11.65 2.91
N LYS A 39 5.81 -12.89 3.38
CA LYS A 39 5.66 -14.09 2.54
C LYS A 39 4.28 -14.72 2.65
N LYS A 40 3.55 -14.41 3.72
CA LYS A 40 2.20 -14.90 4.00
C LYS A 40 1.25 -13.73 4.20
N ALA A 41 -0.03 -13.96 3.93
CA ALA A 41 -1.07 -13.00 4.25
C ALA A 41 -1.06 -12.73 5.77
N GLY A 42 -1.04 -11.45 6.14
CA GLY A 42 -0.94 -11.02 7.54
C GLY A 42 0.49 -10.88 8.08
N ASP A 43 1.53 -11.23 7.29
CA ASP A 43 2.89 -10.86 7.68
C ASP A 43 3.04 -9.34 7.69
N MET A 44 3.59 -8.82 8.79
CA MET A 44 3.90 -7.39 9.00
C MET A 44 5.39 -7.23 9.31
N ASN A 45 6.24 -8.04 8.68
CA ASN A 45 7.68 -8.09 8.97
C ASN A 45 8.42 -6.81 8.53
N GLY A 46 7.74 -5.95 7.78
CA GLY A 46 8.21 -4.62 7.41
C GLY A 46 8.02 -3.59 8.52
N GLU A 47 7.15 -3.79 9.50
CA GLU A 47 6.86 -2.77 10.51
C GLU A 47 8.11 -2.37 11.30
N GLY A 48 8.41 -1.06 11.31
CA GLY A 48 9.57 -0.49 12.01
C GLY A 48 10.92 -0.71 11.31
N VAL A 49 10.95 -1.35 10.14
CA VAL A 49 12.20 -1.55 9.39
C VAL A 49 12.79 -0.19 9.00
N ALA A 50 14.02 0.06 9.46
CA ALA A 50 14.75 1.31 9.27
C ALA A 50 13.99 2.59 9.73
N GLY A 51 12.97 2.45 10.57
CA GLY A 51 12.10 3.57 10.98
C GLY A 51 11.29 4.21 9.85
N ALA A 52 11.27 3.60 8.66
CA ALA A 52 10.64 4.15 7.46
C ALA A 52 9.43 3.32 6.99
N TRP A 53 9.30 2.09 7.48
CA TRP A 53 8.23 1.19 7.10
C TRP A 53 7.16 1.13 8.18
N HIS A 54 5.92 1.42 7.79
CA HIS A 54 4.74 1.36 8.65
C HIS A 54 3.63 0.55 7.98
N VAL A 55 2.86 -0.19 8.78
CA VAL A 55 1.70 -0.95 8.29
C VAL A 55 0.58 0.02 7.96
N ALA A 56 0.18 0.07 6.69
CA ALA A 56 -1.01 0.80 6.28
C ALA A 56 -2.26 0.02 6.71
N LYS A 57 -3.11 0.63 7.55
CA LYS A 57 -4.37 0.04 8.00
C LYS A 57 -5.54 0.76 7.32
N ALA A 58 -6.52 -0.01 6.86
CA ALA A 58 -7.85 0.52 6.62
C ALA A 58 -8.56 0.43 7.97
N ASP A 59 -8.89 1.59 8.55
CA ASP A 59 -9.81 1.66 9.69
C ASP A 59 -11.20 1.14 9.29
#